data_AF-A0A8H7RP31-F1
#
_entry.id   AF-A0A8H7RP31-F1
#
_cell.length_a   1.000
_cell.length_b   1.000
_cell.length_c   1.000
_cell.angle_alpha   90.00
_cell.angle_beta   90.00
_cell.angle_gamma   90.00
#
_symmetry.space_group_name_H-M   'P 1'
#
loop_
_entity.id
_entity.type
_entity.pdbx_description
1 polymer ?
#
loop_
_entity_poly.entity_id
_entity_poly.type
_entity_poly.pdbx_seq_one_letter_code
_entity_poly.pdbx_strand_id
1 'polypeptide(L)'
;MIWNTNYQKLAAATLFTLFFAGKSFAPKCIVNGVHVQDYLQSHYIQSLQQVAKAIHENGLENTVVIGYDTMNEPGQGYLPIPHLDQLSKDDTDFKMGLTPTAFQGMLLGSGIPTKVENWEFKWNGPKKTSEIVVNPDNVVAWLSLAELKEACDTFGWKRDPSWTAGCIWALHGVWDKESHQLLKPDYFATDPNSGKRTDYTDYWIEHVHQYVAALRTIHSDTILFVQPPVLEVPPKMPSTLERIVYAPHWYDGLTLVKKKWCSYNVDFINLNRGKYGTGPLRFVRALRLGEKAIRQCFVDQLKTIQDEGLQNIGSYPCILGEIGIPYDLEVSDSSNANSLLYFWNWCLSFFTQASKVSETSINSANSPQNRALDANFNALEKNVLNYTLWNYMSDNTDKWGDAWNGEDLSIFQAPAASSAEIKNSECNNDLEAVVTSDSVAASSSSSSTIVATPNTSTTTKKTLWNAAADDYMDRMTNASTDSLQGLLQQNQQQVNIRNVVSLHRPHPVLTAGTPTSINFISPTESISAVFEYTMSYKSACNGPTEIYVPSCYFPLPPEQTKITVNVGTWKVQATHDNYWTLVWSIEEGDDIPEAKLKMEGVSII
;
A
#
# COMPACT_ATOMS: atom_id res chain seq x y z
N MET A 1 18.03 -2.31 -2.37
CA MET A 1 17.46 -1.68 -1.16
C MET A 1 16.78 -2.78 -0.32
N ILE A 2 16.37 -2.53 0.92
CA ILE A 2 15.32 -3.32 1.62
C ILE A 2 14.41 -2.30 2.29
N TRP A 3 13.16 -2.16 1.84
CA TRP A 3 12.25 -1.08 2.22
C TRP A 3 12.03 -0.99 3.73
N ASN A 4 11.40 -2.01 4.32
CA ASN A 4 11.05 -2.03 5.75
C ASN A 4 12.26 -1.80 6.67
N THR A 5 13.41 -2.45 6.44
CA THR A 5 14.59 -2.23 7.30
C THR A 5 15.29 -0.89 7.07
N ASN A 6 14.89 -0.05 6.12
CA ASN A 6 15.50 1.27 5.93
C ASN A 6 15.05 2.31 6.97
N TYR A 7 13.86 2.22 7.53
CA TYR A 7 13.34 3.18 8.53
C TYR A 7 14.29 3.38 9.71
N GLN A 8 15.02 2.34 10.12
CA GLN A 8 15.99 2.36 11.23
C GLN A 8 17.43 2.77 10.81
N LYS A 9 17.71 2.90 9.51
CA LYS A 9 19.05 3.26 8.99
C LYS A 9 19.23 4.78 8.98
N LEU A 10 20.49 5.23 9.10
CA LEU A 10 20.88 6.60 9.45
C LEU A 10 20.05 7.71 8.78
N ALA A 11 19.90 7.68 7.46
CA ALA A 11 19.24 8.76 6.71
C ALA A 11 17.75 8.89 7.08
N ALA A 12 16.96 7.83 6.91
CA ALA A 12 15.53 7.84 7.24
C ALA A 12 15.30 8.07 8.74
N ALA A 13 16.03 7.34 9.59
CA ALA A 13 15.91 7.47 11.04
C ALA A 13 16.23 8.91 11.52
N THR A 14 17.26 9.55 10.94
CA THR A 14 17.59 10.95 11.21
C THR A 14 16.48 11.89 10.72
N LEU A 15 16.03 11.74 9.47
CA LEU A 15 15.06 12.67 8.88
C LEU A 15 13.70 12.63 9.60
N PHE A 16 13.19 11.44 9.93
CA PHE A 16 11.98 11.32 10.74
C PHE A 16 12.15 11.90 12.16
N THR A 17 13.32 11.69 12.79
CA THR A 17 13.62 12.29 14.11
C THR A 17 13.63 13.83 14.04
N LEU A 18 14.20 14.41 12.97
CA LEU A 18 14.19 15.86 12.76
C LEU A 18 12.78 16.38 12.43
N PHE A 19 12.02 15.65 11.62
CA PHE A 19 10.66 16.03 11.20
C PHE A 19 9.67 16.05 12.36
N PHE A 20 9.67 15.03 13.22
CA PHE A 20 8.71 14.94 14.33
C PHE A 20 9.21 15.57 15.63
N ALA A 21 10.47 15.36 16.01
CA ALA A 21 10.98 15.66 17.36
C ALA A 21 12.31 16.45 17.37
N GLY A 22 12.61 17.16 16.28
CA GLY A 22 13.87 17.89 16.12
C GLY A 22 14.11 18.94 17.20
N LYS A 23 13.08 19.59 17.74
CA LYS A 23 13.20 20.59 18.82
C LYS A 23 13.78 19.98 20.10
N SER A 24 13.40 18.75 20.42
CA SER A 24 13.88 18.03 21.60
C SER A 24 15.29 17.47 21.38
N PHE A 25 15.49 16.72 20.30
CA PHE A 25 16.72 15.92 20.14
C PHE A 25 17.80 16.57 19.27
N ALA A 26 17.48 17.64 18.52
CA ALA A 26 18.41 18.38 17.67
C ALA A 26 18.27 19.92 17.77
N PRO A 27 18.21 20.52 18.98
CA PRO A 27 17.90 21.95 19.17
C PRO A 27 18.85 22.95 18.49
N LYS A 28 20.08 22.56 18.14
CA LYS A 28 21.03 23.43 17.39
C LYS A 28 20.68 23.57 15.90
N CYS A 29 19.85 22.68 15.36
CA CYS A 29 19.55 22.63 13.92
C CYS A 29 18.56 23.73 13.53
N ILE A 30 19.04 24.96 13.37
CA ILE A 30 18.26 26.14 12.97
C ILE A 30 18.72 26.62 11.57
N VAL A 31 17.76 26.87 10.68
CA VAL A 31 17.98 27.37 9.31
C VAL A 31 17.02 28.51 8.99
N ASN A 32 17.54 29.59 8.40
CA ASN A 32 16.80 30.84 8.12
C ASN A 32 16.12 31.45 9.37
N GLY A 33 16.65 31.19 10.56
CA GLY A 33 16.07 31.62 11.84
C GLY A 33 14.91 30.74 12.35
N VAL A 34 14.57 29.67 11.64
CA VAL A 34 13.50 28.71 11.96
C VAL A 34 14.14 27.37 12.39
N HIS A 35 13.58 26.71 13.40
CA HIS A 35 14.07 25.37 13.79
C HIS A 35 13.78 24.35 12.69
N VAL A 36 14.69 23.39 12.44
CA VAL A 36 14.55 22.43 11.33
C VAL A 36 13.26 21.62 11.38
N GLN A 37 12.73 21.33 12.58
CA GLN A 37 11.43 20.67 12.73
C GLN A 37 10.31 21.53 12.12
N ASP A 38 10.22 22.80 12.54
CA ASP A 38 9.22 23.74 12.03
C ASP A 38 9.41 23.98 10.53
N TYR A 39 10.66 24.11 10.07
CA TYR A 39 10.97 24.27 8.65
C TYR A 39 10.45 23.08 7.83
N LEU A 40 10.75 21.84 8.24
CA LEU A 40 10.33 20.64 7.51
C LEU A 40 8.80 20.47 7.55
N GLN A 41 8.18 20.57 8.73
CA GLN A 41 6.73 20.43 8.87
C GLN A 41 5.99 21.54 8.12
N SER A 42 6.43 22.80 8.20
CA SER A 42 5.75 23.91 7.53
C SER A 42 5.82 23.82 6.01
N HIS A 43 6.96 23.40 5.44
CA HIS A 43 7.08 23.22 3.98
C HIS A 43 6.25 22.02 3.49
N TYR A 44 6.20 20.92 4.26
CA TYR A 44 5.32 19.79 3.97
C TYR A 44 3.84 20.22 3.95
N ILE A 45 3.37 20.81 5.05
CA ILE A 45 1.99 21.30 5.21
C ILE A 45 1.63 22.32 4.12
N GLN A 46 2.49 23.32 3.87
CA GLN A 46 2.22 24.35 2.87
C GLN A 46 2.20 23.81 1.43
N SER A 47 2.94 22.74 1.13
CA SER A 47 2.87 22.07 -0.18
C SER A 47 1.51 21.41 -0.41
N LEU A 48 0.96 20.72 0.59
CA LEU A 48 -0.37 20.11 0.49
C LEU A 48 -1.51 21.14 0.64
N GLN A 49 -1.27 22.30 1.27
CA GLN A 49 -2.15 23.47 1.14
C GLN A 49 -2.19 24.01 -0.30
N GLN A 50 -1.13 23.93 -1.12
CA GLN A 50 -1.23 24.31 -2.54
C GLN A 50 -2.12 23.32 -3.32
N VAL A 51 -2.03 22.03 -3.01
CA VAL A 51 -2.88 20.98 -3.60
C VAL A 51 -4.35 21.23 -3.22
N ALA A 52 -4.64 21.42 -1.93
CA ALA A 52 -5.99 21.75 -1.45
C ALA A 52 -6.52 23.05 -2.06
N LYS A 53 -5.68 24.09 -2.19
CA LYS A 53 -6.05 25.36 -2.85
C LYS A 53 -6.43 25.15 -4.32
N ALA A 54 -5.68 24.34 -5.07
CA ALA A 54 -6.03 24.01 -6.46
C ALA A 54 -7.34 23.22 -6.57
N ILE A 55 -7.61 22.30 -5.65
CA ILE A 55 -8.87 21.54 -5.55
C ILE A 55 -10.05 22.47 -5.26
N HIS A 56 -9.89 23.39 -4.30
CA HIS A 56 -10.87 24.42 -3.94
C HIS A 56 -11.18 25.37 -5.11
N GLU A 57 -10.15 25.93 -5.74
CA GLU A 57 -10.28 26.88 -6.86
C GLU A 57 -10.92 26.27 -8.13
N ASN A 58 -10.97 24.93 -8.23
CA ASN A 58 -11.67 24.20 -9.29
C ASN A 58 -12.99 23.55 -8.83
N GLY A 59 -13.42 23.75 -7.58
CA GLY A 59 -14.70 23.24 -7.06
C GLY A 59 -14.77 21.71 -6.92
N LEU A 60 -13.63 21.04 -6.73
CA LEU A 60 -13.52 19.57 -6.68
C LEU A 60 -13.71 18.98 -5.28
N GLU A 61 -13.83 19.83 -4.26
CA GLU A 61 -14.12 19.47 -2.87
C GLU A 61 -15.46 18.72 -2.76
N ASN A 62 -15.50 17.70 -1.91
CA ASN A 62 -16.69 16.91 -1.54
C ASN A 62 -17.45 16.27 -2.73
N THR A 63 -16.83 16.24 -3.91
CA THR A 63 -17.38 15.68 -5.17
C THR A 63 -16.40 14.71 -5.82
N VAL A 64 -15.13 15.13 -5.97
CA VAL A 64 -14.03 14.27 -6.43
C VAL A 64 -13.03 14.03 -5.29
N VAL A 65 -12.73 15.05 -4.49
CA VAL A 65 -11.84 14.95 -3.32
C VAL A 65 -12.65 15.08 -2.04
N ILE A 66 -12.78 13.96 -1.31
CA ILE A 66 -13.49 13.90 -0.02
C ILE A 66 -12.58 14.17 1.18
N GLY A 67 -11.26 14.02 1.02
CA GLY A 67 -10.29 14.19 2.10
C GLY A 67 -8.84 13.99 1.70
N TYR A 68 -7.94 14.12 2.67
CA TYR A 68 -6.48 13.97 2.54
C TYR A 68 -5.95 13.04 3.63
N ASP A 69 -4.91 12.26 3.35
CA ASP A 69 -4.14 11.60 4.41
C ASP A 69 -3.16 12.59 5.07
N THR A 70 -2.80 12.30 6.31
CA THR A 70 -1.74 12.93 7.10
C THR A 70 -0.32 12.69 6.56
N MET A 71 0.07 11.45 6.26
CA MET A 71 1.41 11.04 5.79
C MET A 71 1.43 9.52 5.58
N ASN A 72 1.90 9.04 4.42
CA ASN A 72 2.07 7.59 4.22
C ASN A 72 3.20 7.02 5.10
N GLU A 73 2.96 5.86 5.71
CA GLU A 73 3.87 5.07 6.54
C GLU A 73 4.73 5.91 7.52
N PRO A 74 4.13 6.70 8.45
CA PRO A 74 4.86 7.68 9.22
C PRO A 74 5.89 7.04 10.18
N GLY A 75 7.18 7.21 9.86
CA GLY A 75 8.28 6.59 10.58
C GLY A 75 8.61 7.27 11.92
N GLN A 76 8.84 6.47 12.97
CA GLN A 76 9.18 6.96 14.32
C GLN A 76 10.62 7.49 14.47
N GLY A 77 11.47 7.36 13.45
CA GLY A 77 12.86 7.79 13.50
C GLY A 77 13.68 6.97 14.52
N TYR A 78 14.38 7.67 15.43
CA TYR A 78 15.09 7.08 16.56
C TYR A 78 14.26 7.04 17.85
N LEU A 79 13.00 7.47 17.83
CA LEU A 79 12.14 7.46 19.01
C LEU A 79 11.48 6.07 19.16
N PRO A 80 11.34 5.51 20.37
CA PRO A 80 12.00 5.84 21.64
C PRO A 80 13.14 4.84 21.93
N ILE A 81 14.18 4.77 21.09
CA ILE A 81 15.23 3.72 21.17
C ILE A 81 15.87 3.69 22.58
N PRO A 82 15.74 2.57 23.33
CA PRO A 82 16.20 2.51 24.72
C PRO A 82 17.72 2.57 24.90
N HIS A 83 18.48 2.11 23.90
CA HIS A 83 19.95 2.09 23.94
C HIS A 83 20.55 2.05 22.53
N LEU A 84 21.26 3.10 22.14
CA LEU A 84 21.71 3.35 20.75
C LEU A 84 22.66 2.30 20.18
N ASP A 85 23.46 1.62 21.00
CA ASP A 85 24.30 0.49 20.57
C ASP A 85 23.72 -0.89 20.89
N GLN A 86 22.39 -1.02 20.93
CA GLN A 86 21.72 -2.32 20.99
C GLN A 86 20.63 -2.38 19.92
N LEU A 87 20.56 -3.49 19.18
CA LEU A 87 19.36 -3.81 18.42
C LEU A 87 18.24 -4.16 19.39
N SER A 88 17.00 -3.91 18.97
CA SER A 88 15.82 -4.36 19.69
C SER A 88 15.86 -5.87 19.94
N LYS A 89 15.56 -6.25 21.18
CA LYS A 89 15.53 -7.65 21.65
C LYS A 89 14.20 -8.33 21.35
N ASP A 90 13.21 -7.56 20.90
CA ASP A 90 11.93 -8.10 20.48
C ASP A 90 12.10 -8.93 19.20
N ASP A 91 11.57 -10.14 19.27
CA ASP A 91 11.68 -11.20 18.25
C ASP A 91 10.56 -11.13 17.19
N THR A 92 9.70 -10.11 17.28
CA THR A 92 8.72 -9.71 16.26
C THR A 92 9.24 -8.61 15.33
N ASP A 93 10.07 -7.69 15.85
CA ASP A 93 10.72 -6.62 15.08
C ASP A 93 11.45 -7.15 13.84
N PHE A 94 11.07 -6.65 12.67
CA PHE A 94 11.60 -7.08 11.38
C PHE A 94 13.08 -6.72 11.19
N LYS A 95 13.93 -7.74 10.96
CA LYS A 95 15.38 -7.60 10.74
C LYS A 95 15.79 -8.45 9.55
N MET A 96 16.45 -7.84 8.56
CA MET A 96 16.81 -8.48 7.29
C MET A 96 17.93 -7.70 6.58
N GLY A 97 18.93 -8.44 6.08
CA GLY A 97 20.18 -7.89 5.56
C GLY A 97 21.05 -7.24 6.65
N LEU A 98 21.92 -6.33 6.23
CA LEU A 98 22.74 -5.51 7.13
C LEU A 98 21.84 -4.64 8.02
N THR A 99 21.83 -4.95 9.32
CA THR A 99 20.97 -4.34 10.34
C THR A 99 21.86 -3.69 11.40
N PRO A 100 22.34 -2.45 11.20
CA PRO A 100 23.20 -1.75 12.15
C PRO A 100 22.40 -1.29 13.37
N THR A 101 23.05 -1.21 14.54
CA THR A 101 22.52 -0.39 15.65
C THR A 101 22.44 1.07 15.25
N ALA A 102 21.62 1.87 15.94
CA ALA A 102 21.51 3.30 15.62
C ALA A 102 22.87 4.01 15.74
N PHE A 103 23.71 3.65 16.72
CA PHE A 103 25.07 4.13 16.86
C PHE A 103 25.99 3.65 15.72
N GLN A 104 25.96 2.36 15.37
CA GLN A 104 26.71 1.83 14.21
C GLN A 104 26.32 2.54 12.90
N GLY A 105 25.05 2.93 12.74
CA GLY A 105 24.59 3.75 11.63
C GLY A 105 25.24 5.14 11.61
N MET A 106 25.39 5.80 12.77
CA MET A 106 26.07 7.09 12.90
C MET A 106 27.57 7.00 12.58
N LEU A 107 28.23 5.91 13.00
CA LEU A 107 29.63 5.64 12.67
C LEU A 107 29.82 5.44 11.16
N LEU A 108 29.03 4.56 10.53
CA LEU A 108 29.10 4.29 9.10
C LEU A 108 28.84 5.53 8.24
N GLY A 109 27.81 6.31 8.55
CA GLY A 109 27.58 7.58 7.85
C GLY A 109 28.62 8.66 8.15
N SER A 110 29.52 8.44 9.09
CA SER A 110 30.70 9.28 9.36
C SER A 110 31.98 8.74 8.70
N GLY A 111 31.86 7.74 7.81
CA GLY A 111 33.00 7.13 7.11
C GLY A 111 33.70 6.01 7.88
N ILE A 112 33.28 5.70 9.12
CA ILE A 112 34.01 4.84 10.05
C ILE A 112 33.68 3.36 9.78
N PRO A 113 34.67 2.50 9.47
CA PRO A 113 34.44 1.07 9.25
C PRO A 113 33.86 0.40 10.50
N THR A 114 32.71 -0.26 10.36
CA THR A 114 31.92 -0.73 11.50
C THR A 114 31.45 -2.18 11.30
N LYS A 115 31.52 -2.99 12.35
CA LYS A 115 31.02 -4.37 12.33
C LYS A 115 29.51 -4.37 12.57
N VAL A 116 28.75 -4.87 11.61
CA VAL A 116 27.27 -4.87 11.59
C VAL A 116 26.74 -6.29 11.52
N GLU A 117 25.60 -6.55 12.17
CA GLU A 117 24.93 -7.85 12.08
C GLU A 117 24.20 -8.01 10.74
N ASN A 118 24.33 -9.19 10.13
CA ASN A 118 23.55 -9.56 8.95
C ASN A 118 22.47 -10.58 9.34
N TRP A 119 21.24 -10.31 8.89
CA TRP A 119 20.04 -11.05 9.29
C TRP A 119 19.31 -11.66 8.08
N GLU A 120 18.74 -12.85 8.26
CA GLU A 120 17.84 -13.51 7.31
C GLU A 120 16.47 -13.72 7.92
N PHE A 121 15.41 -13.50 7.14
CA PHE A 121 14.05 -13.83 7.56
C PHE A 121 13.78 -15.32 7.33
N LYS A 122 13.52 -16.08 8.41
CA LYS A 122 13.26 -17.52 8.36
C LYS A 122 11.82 -17.81 8.78
N TRP A 123 11.38 -19.07 8.67
CA TRP A 123 9.97 -19.43 8.93
C TRP A 123 9.49 -19.08 10.36
N ASN A 124 10.41 -18.99 11.32
CA ASN A 124 10.19 -18.54 12.69
C ASN A 124 10.78 -17.13 12.95
N GLY A 125 10.61 -16.23 11.98
CA GLY A 125 11.04 -14.83 12.05
C GLY A 125 12.53 -14.60 11.79
N PRO A 126 13.02 -13.37 12.02
CA PRO A 126 14.42 -12.99 11.77
C PRO A 126 15.43 -13.83 12.54
N LYS A 127 16.59 -14.14 11.93
CA LYS A 127 17.75 -14.75 12.58
C LYS A 127 19.04 -14.10 12.08
N LYS A 128 19.91 -13.67 12.99
CA LYS A 128 21.30 -13.30 12.71
C LYS A 128 22.02 -14.49 12.08
N THR A 129 22.69 -14.28 10.94
CA THR A 129 23.45 -15.34 10.24
C THR A 129 24.93 -15.07 10.13
N SER A 130 25.35 -13.80 10.15
CA SER A 130 26.76 -13.42 10.22
C SER A 130 26.96 -12.02 10.83
N GLU A 131 28.21 -11.62 10.98
CA GLU A 131 28.61 -10.25 11.24
C GLU A 131 29.60 -9.83 10.15
N ILE A 132 29.39 -8.66 9.56
CA ILE A 132 30.14 -8.17 8.41
C ILE A 132 30.74 -6.82 8.78
N VAL A 133 32.03 -6.63 8.51
CA VAL A 133 32.66 -5.29 8.60
C VAL A 133 32.25 -4.52 7.35
N VAL A 134 31.37 -3.54 7.52
CA VAL A 134 31.00 -2.60 6.47
C VAL A 134 32.04 -1.47 6.51
N ASN A 135 32.79 -1.31 5.42
CA ASN A 135 33.75 -0.24 5.24
C ASN A 135 33.17 0.78 4.24
N PRO A 136 32.88 2.04 4.64
CA PRO A 136 32.47 3.10 3.73
C PRO A 136 33.59 3.61 2.79
N ASP A 137 34.82 3.14 2.95
CA ASP A 137 36.03 3.64 2.27
C ASP A 137 36.20 5.17 2.40
N ASN A 138 36.00 5.66 3.62
CA ASN A 138 36.00 7.08 3.98
C ASN A 138 34.88 7.93 3.35
N VAL A 139 33.92 7.34 2.63
CA VAL A 139 32.73 8.06 2.14
C VAL A 139 31.85 8.46 3.33
N VAL A 140 31.55 9.76 3.44
CA VAL A 140 30.79 10.37 4.53
C VAL A 140 29.40 10.76 4.02
N ALA A 141 28.34 10.44 4.78
CA ALA A 141 26.95 10.77 4.46
C ALA A 141 26.53 12.21 4.85
N TRP A 142 27.51 13.06 5.19
CA TRP A 142 27.33 14.41 5.69
C TRP A 142 28.23 15.37 4.92
N LEU A 143 27.67 16.50 4.49
CA LEU A 143 28.41 17.55 3.79
C LEU A 143 29.63 18.01 4.61
N SER A 144 30.77 18.16 3.94
CA SER A 144 31.93 18.90 4.44
C SER A 144 31.62 20.40 4.59
N LEU A 145 32.57 21.16 5.14
CA LEU A 145 32.40 22.62 5.26
C LEU A 145 32.30 23.33 3.89
N ALA A 146 32.95 22.79 2.85
CA ALA A 146 32.90 23.35 1.50
C ALA A 146 31.54 23.09 0.83
N GLU A 147 31.11 21.83 0.79
CA GLU A 147 29.81 21.44 0.21
C GLU A 147 28.63 22.05 1.00
N LEU A 148 28.77 22.17 2.33
CA LEU A 148 27.77 22.87 3.14
C LEU A 148 27.67 24.36 2.76
N LYS A 149 28.81 25.04 2.51
CA LYS A 149 28.80 26.42 2.05
C LYS A 149 28.15 26.53 0.67
N GLU A 150 28.52 25.66 -0.26
CA GLU A 150 27.95 25.61 -1.62
C GLU A 150 26.43 25.37 -1.60
N ALA A 151 25.94 24.44 -0.78
CA ALA A 151 24.52 24.21 -0.57
C ALA A 151 23.82 25.43 0.07
N CYS A 152 24.45 26.09 1.05
CA CYS A 152 23.94 27.32 1.66
C CYS A 152 23.85 28.49 0.68
N ASP A 153 24.89 28.68 -0.15
CA ASP A 153 24.91 29.71 -1.19
C ASP A 153 23.87 29.40 -2.31
N THR A 154 23.69 28.12 -2.67
CA THR A 154 22.75 27.66 -3.71
C THR A 154 21.28 27.76 -3.30
N PHE A 155 20.93 27.29 -2.10
CA PHE A 155 19.55 27.29 -1.59
C PHE A 155 19.21 28.54 -0.75
N GLY A 156 20.13 29.50 -0.64
CA GLY A 156 19.96 30.72 0.17
C GLY A 156 19.86 30.46 1.68
N TRP A 157 20.30 29.28 2.16
CA TRP A 157 20.17 28.87 3.55
C TRP A 157 21.18 29.56 4.47
N LYS A 158 20.66 30.21 5.51
CA LYS A 158 21.43 30.76 6.63
C LYS A 158 21.28 29.84 7.83
N ARG A 159 22.20 28.89 8.00
CA ARG A 159 22.25 28.06 9.22
C ARG A 159 22.74 28.89 10.40
N ASP A 160 22.24 28.57 11.59
CA ASP A 160 22.78 29.10 12.83
C ASP A 160 24.26 28.66 13.03
N PRO A 161 25.15 29.51 13.59
CA PRO A 161 26.56 29.15 13.80
C PRO A 161 26.79 27.89 14.64
N SER A 162 25.82 27.44 15.43
CA SER A 162 25.88 26.18 16.17
C SER A 162 25.59 24.94 15.31
N TRP A 163 25.03 25.07 14.10
CA TRP A 163 24.80 23.95 13.17
C TRP A 163 25.97 23.75 12.19
N THR A 164 27.12 23.36 12.73
CA THR A 164 28.33 23.05 11.94
C THR A 164 28.17 21.81 11.05
N ALA A 165 29.08 21.67 10.07
CA ALA A 165 29.19 20.52 9.16
C ALA A 165 29.42 19.16 9.86
N GLY A 166 29.17 18.06 9.13
CA GLY A 166 29.29 16.69 9.61
C GLY A 166 28.11 16.18 10.44
N CYS A 167 28.29 15.05 11.15
CA CYS A 167 27.23 14.36 11.88
C CYS A 167 26.53 15.21 12.95
N ILE A 168 25.21 15.37 12.84
CA ILE A 168 24.40 16.17 13.76
C ILE A 168 24.26 15.54 15.16
N TRP A 169 24.37 14.22 15.27
CA TRP A 169 24.25 13.51 16.54
C TRP A 169 25.52 13.68 17.39
N ALA A 170 26.69 13.66 16.76
CA ALA A 170 27.93 14.06 17.40
C ALA A 170 27.92 15.56 17.80
N LEU A 171 27.34 16.43 16.96
CA LEU A 171 27.16 17.85 17.29
C LEU A 171 26.29 18.08 18.56
N HIS A 172 25.37 17.18 18.87
CA HIS A 172 24.58 17.19 20.11
C HIS A 172 25.22 16.38 21.26
N GLY A 173 26.46 15.90 21.07
CA GLY A 173 27.20 15.14 22.07
C GLY A 173 26.57 13.78 22.39
N VAL A 174 25.91 13.14 21.41
CA VAL A 174 25.41 11.77 21.53
C VAL A 174 26.56 10.77 21.52
N TRP A 175 27.55 11.02 20.67
CA TRP A 175 28.81 10.27 20.57
C TRP A 175 29.96 11.22 20.19
N ASP A 176 31.20 10.80 20.44
CA ASP A 176 32.41 11.60 20.18
C ASP A 176 33.11 11.22 18.88
N LYS A 177 33.53 12.22 18.10
CA LYS A 177 34.17 12.04 16.78
C LYS A 177 35.64 11.62 16.84
N GLU A 178 36.36 11.87 17.94
CA GLU A 178 37.80 11.59 18.00
C GLU A 178 38.09 10.21 18.60
N SER A 179 37.38 9.84 19.67
CA SER A 179 37.50 8.55 20.35
C SER A 179 36.51 7.49 19.83
N HIS A 180 35.58 7.87 18.95
CA HIS A 180 34.49 7.03 18.44
C HIS A 180 33.64 6.39 19.56
N GLN A 181 33.48 7.06 20.71
CA GLN A 181 32.73 6.53 21.86
C GLN A 181 31.29 7.06 21.90
N LEU A 182 30.34 6.19 22.25
CA LEU A 182 28.96 6.57 22.55
C LEU A 182 28.90 7.24 23.93
N LEU A 183 28.41 8.48 24.00
CA LEU A 183 28.40 9.30 25.22
C LEU A 183 27.03 9.30 25.92
N LYS A 184 25.93 9.23 25.15
CA LYS A 184 24.56 9.26 25.65
C LYS A 184 23.78 8.07 25.05
N PRO A 185 23.89 6.87 25.65
CA PRO A 185 23.32 5.66 25.05
C PRO A 185 21.79 5.70 24.96
N ASP A 186 21.12 6.37 25.88
CA ASP A 186 19.67 6.47 26.05
C ASP A 186 19.06 7.78 25.48
N TYR A 187 19.80 8.50 24.64
CA TYR A 187 19.48 9.89 24.24
C TYR A 187 18.08 10.12 23.66
N PHE A 188 17.47 9.13 23.00
CA PHE A 188 16.11 9.22 22.45
C PHE A 188 15.04 8.53 23.30
N ALA A 189 15.44 7.84 24.38
CA ALA A 189 14.53 7.15 25.29
C ALA A 189 13.87 8.08 26.31
N THR A 190 14.49 9.24 26.56
CA THR A 190 14.02 10.28 27.49
C THR A 190 14.05 11.64 26.79
N ASP A 191 12.95 12.41 26.84
CA ASP A 191 12.93 13.78 26.34
C ASP A 191 13.83 14.68 27.20
N PRO A 192 14.86 15.33 26.62
CA PRO A 192 15.78 16.18 27.38
C PRO A 192 15.14 17.46 27.94
N ASN A 193 13.95 17.85 27.47
CA ASN A 193 13.25 19.04 27.97
C ASN A 193 12.39 18.74 29.21
N SER A 194 11.58 17.69 29.17
CA SER A 194 10.67 17.33 30.28
C SER A 194 11.21 16.27 31.24
N GLY A 195 12.30 15.57 30.89
CA GLY A 195 12.86 14.47 31.68
C GLY A 195 11.97 13.23 31.76
N LYS A 196 10.93 13.13 30.93
CA LYS A 196 10.03 11.98 30.83
C LYS A 196 10.54 10.98 29.80
N ARG A 197 10.14 9.71 29.92
CA ARG A 197 10.28 8.73 28.84
C ARG A 197 9.62 9.27 27.57
N THR A 198 10.34 9.19 26.45
CA THR A 198 9.84 9.54 25.12
C THR A 198 8.72 8.60 24.70
N ASP A 199 7.61 9.16 24.23
CA ASP A 199 6.65 8.48 23.37
C ASP A 199 6.70 9.15 21.98
N TYR A 200 6.64 8.38 20.90
CA TYR A 200 6.58 8.93 19.54
C TYR A 200 5.21 9.54 19.25
N THR A 201 4.14 8.98 19.82
CA THR A 201 2.76 9.34 19.50
C THR A 201 2.40 10.75 19.95
N ASP A 202 3.03 11.28 21.00
CA ASP A 202 2.91 12.69 21.41
C ASP A 202 3.33 13.65 20.26
N TYR A 203 4.47 13.40 19.63
CA TYR A 203 5.00 14.21 18.52
C TYR A 203 4.20 14.04 17.22
N TRP A 204 3.71 12.83 16.94
CA TRP A 204 2.85 12.56 15.79
C TRP A 204 1.48 13.26 15.94
N ILE A 205 0.85 13.19 17.12
CA ILE A 205 -0.41 13.89 17.42
C ILE A 205 -0.25 15.41 17.27
N GLU A 206 0.86 16.01 17.72
CA GLU A 206 1.14 17.44 17.49
C GLU A 206 1.16 17.77 16.00
N HIS A 207 1.86 16.97 15.19
CA HIS A 207 1.92 17.18 13.74
C HIS A 207 0.55 17.05 13.07
N VAL A 208 -0.22 16.01 13.40
CA VAL A 208 -1.58 15.81 12.86
C VAL A 208 -2.49 17.00 13.19
N HIS A 209 -2.40 17.56 14.40
CA HIS A 209 -3.14 18.77 14.77
C HIS A 209 -2.77 19.99 13.91
N GLN A 210 -1.49 20.23 13.67
CA GLN A 210 -1.03 21.35 12.82
C GLN A 210 -1.46 21.16 11.35
N TYR A 211 -1.34 19.94 10.83
CA TYR A 211 -1.74 19.55 9.48
C TYR A 211 -3.23 19.80 9.23
N VAL A 212 -4.09 19.32 10.13
CA VAL A 212 -5.55 19.49 10.06
C VAL A 212 -5.96 20.95 10.15
N ALA A 213 -5.38 21.70 11.10
CA ALA A 213 -5.68 23.12 11.26
C ALA A 213 -5.32 23.90 10.00
N ALA A 214 -4.22 23.57 9.34
CA ALA A 214 -3.78 24.22 8.11
C ALA A 214 -4.67 23.87 6.90
N LEU A 215 -4.99 22.60 6.65
CA LEU A 215 -5.86 22.23 5.52
C LEU A 215 -7.29 22.76 5.66
N ARG A 216 -7.85 22.77 6.89
CA ARG A 216 -9.19 23.31 7.15
C ARG A 216 -9.31 24.84 7.10
N THR A 217 -8.21 25.56 6.81
CA THR A 217 -8.29 26.97 6.35
C THR A 217 -8.72 27.09 4.89
N ILE A 218 -8.73 25.99 4.13
CA ILE A 218 -9.08 25.92 2.71
C ILE A 218 -10.32 25.02 2.56
N HIS A 219 -10.15 23.70 2.69
CA HIS A 219 -11.24 22.72 2.60
C HIS A 219 -11.81 22.49 4.00
N SER A 220 -12.70 23.37 4.44
CA SER A 220 -13.10 23.50 5.86
C SER A 220 -13.69 22.23 6.48
N ASP A 221 -14.38 21.40 5.70
CA ASP A 221 -15.00 20.16 6.17
C ASP A 221 -14.28 18.90 5.66
N THR A 222 -13.05 19.00 5.17
CA THR A 222 -12.27 17.84 4.68
C THR A 222 -12.30 16.67 5.66
N ILE A 223 -12.53 15.46 5.12
CA ILE A 223 -12.20 14.23 5.84
C ILE A 223 -10.67 14.16 5.99
N LEU A 224 -10.21 13.62 7.10
CA LEU A 224 -8.80 13.33 7.34
C LEU A 224 -8.61 11.83 7.47
N PHE A 225 -7.79 11.25 6.61
CA PHE A 225 -7.34 9.87 6.77
C PHE A 225 -6.13 9.87 7.74
N VAL A 226 -6.24 9.09 8.82
CA VAL A 226 -5.21 9.02 9.88
C VAL A 226 -4.57 7.64 9.91
N GLN A 227 -3.34 7.59 9.39
CA GLN A 227 -2.48 6.42 9.41
C GLN A 227 -1.51 6.50 10.61
N PRO A 228 -1.61 5.63 11.63
CA PRO A 228 -0.53 5.44 12.60
C PRO A 228 0.64 4.66 11.95
N PRO A 229 1.81 4.54 12.61
CA PRO A 229 2.90 3.68 12.13
C PRO A 229 2.43 2.26 11.76
N VAL A 230 3.04 1.71 10.73
CA VAL A 230 2.56 0.52 10.01
C VAL A 230 2.57 -0.72 10.90
N LEU A 231 1.41 -1.40 10.98
CA LEU A 231 1.12 -2.52 11.89
C LEU A 231 1.18 -2.21 13.40
N GLU A 232 1.42 -0.97 13.83
CA GLU A 232 1.38 -0.60 15.26
C GLU A 232 -0.04 -0.44 15.79
N VAL A 233 -0.17 -0.35 17.12
CA VAL A 233 -1.44 -0.04 17.77
C VAL A 233 -1.73 1.46 17.57
N PRO A 234 -2.89 1.87 17.03
CA PRO A 234 -3.25 3.28 16.92
C PRO A 234 -3.24 3.98 18.30
N PRO A 235 -2.71 5.22 18.40
CA PRO A 235 -2.76 5.99 19.63
C PRO A 235 -4.19 6.42 19.96
N LYS A 236 -4.41 6.84 21.21
CA LYS A 236 -5.72 7.38 21.61
C LYS A 236 -5.90 8.78 21.03
N MET A 237 -6.87 8.93 20.13
CA MET A 237 -7.07 10.19 19.42
C MET A 237 -7.72 11.25 20.32
N PRO A 238 -7.20 12.49 20.32
CA PRO A 238 -7.86 13.60 20.99
C PRO A 238 -9.27 13.85 20.44
N SER A 239 -10.26 13.98 21.32
CA SER A 239 -11.67 14.28 20.94
C SER A 239 -11.87 15.62 20.21
N THR A 240 -10.82 16.44 20.12
CA THR A 240 -10.73 17.66 19.31
C THR A 240 -10.48 17.41 17.81
N LEU A 241 -10.22 16.17 17.39
CA LEU A 241 -10.06 15.80 15.97
C LEU A 241 -11.35 15.16 15.43
N GLU A 242 -12.26 16.02 14.96
CA GLU A 242 -13.49 15.61 14.29
C GLU A 242 -13.29 15.33 12.78
N ARG A 243 -14.24 14.60 12.18
CA ARG A 243 -14.24 14.19 10.76
C ARG A 243 -12.93 13.50 10.32
N ILE A 244 -12.52 12.50 11.10
CA ILE A 244 -11.39 11.62 10.80
C ILE A 244 -11.90 10.24 10.32
N VAL A 245 -11.05 9.53 9.58
CA VAL A 245 -11.21 8.13 9.17
C VAL A 245 -9.91 7.40 9.51
N TYR A 246 -10.02 6.26 10.20
CA TYR A 246 -8.87 5.43 10.52
C TYR A 246 -8.35 4.73 9.26
N ALA A 247 -7.08 4.92 8.94
CA ALA A 247 -6.44 4.45 7.71
C ALA A 247 -5.23 3.53 7.96
N PRO A 248 -5.38 2.37 8.63
CA PRO A 248 -4.30 1.41 8.80
C PRO A 248 -3.92 0.75 7.45
N HIS A 249 -2.67 0.33 7.31
CA HIS A 249 -2.20 -0.49 6.18
C HIS A 249 -2.01 -1.93 6.66
N TRP A 250 -2.28 -2.92 5.80
CA TRP A 250 -2.01 -4.32 6.10
C TRP A 250 -1.56 -5.11 4.86
N TYR A 251 -0.49 -5.87 5.02
CA TYR A 251 0.04 -6.80 4.01
C TYR A 251 0.36 -8.14 4.68
N ASP A 252 0.21 -9.24 3.94
CA ASP A 252 0.79 -10.52 4.34
C ASP A 252 2.31 -10.49 4.21
N GLY A 253 2.98 -10.09 5.29
CA GLY A 253 4.44 -10.03 5.37
C GLY A 253 5.15 -11.34 5.02
N LEU A 254 4.50 -12.51 5.15
CA LEU A 254 5.13 -13.77 4.75
C LEU A 254 5.19 -13.93 3.23
N THR A 255 4.09 -13.62 2.53
CA THR A 255 4.04 -13.63 1.06
C THR A 255 4.87 -12.50 0.47
N LEU A 256 4.81 -11.30 1.05
CA LEU A 256 5.57 -10.11 0.63
C LEU A 256 7.09 -10.35 0.69
N VAL A 257 7.61 -10.85 1.82
CA VAL A 257 9.06 -11.04 2.04
C VAL A 257 9.63 -12.23 1.26
N LYS A 258 8.82 -13.25 0.96
CA LYS A 258 9.26 -14.45 0.23
C LYS A 258 8.95 -14.44 -1.26
N LYS A 259 8.10 -13.51 -1.74
CA LYS A 259 7.45 -13.58 -3.06
C LYS A 259 6.85 -14.97 -3.33
N LYS A 260 6.13 -15.55 -2.36
CA LYS A 260 5.57 -16.91 -2.47
C LYS A 260 4.33 -17.13 -1.60
N TRP A 261 3.22 -17.54 -2.20
CA TRP A 261 2.06 -18.06 -1.45
C TRP A 261 2.46 -19.38 -0.76
N CYS A 262 2.51 -19.37 0.56
CA CYS A 262 2.98 -20.52 1.34
C CYS A 262 1.82 -21.41 1.79
N SER A 263 2.06 -22.72 1.90
CA SER A 263 1.11 -23.68 2.53
C SER A 263 0.94 -23.51 4.05
N TYR A 264 1.57 -22.48 4.62
CA TYR A 264 1.43 -22.03 6.00
C TYR A 264 1.56 -20.50 6.12
N ASN A 265 1.01 -19.94 7.19
CA ASN A 265 1.22 -18.55 7.59
C ASN A 265 1.30 -18.43 9.13
N VAL A 266 1.51 -17.23 9.67
CA VAL A 266 1.57 -16.92 11.11
C VAL A 266 0.58 -15.78 11.41
N ASP A 267 -0.17 -15.91 12.51
CA ASP A 267 -1.05 -14.85 13.03
C ASP A 267 -0.22 -13.72 13.66
N PHE A 268 0.45 -12.94 12.81
CA PHE A 268 1.54 -12.03 13.17
C PHE A 268 1.09 -10.85 14.02
N ILE A 269 0.07 -10.10 13.60
CA ILE A 269 -0.50 -8.99 14.38
C ILE A 269 -0.82 -9.47 15.80
N ASN A 270 -1.60 -10.54 15.92
CA ASN A 270 -2.00 -11.05 17.22
C ASN A 270 -0.84 -11.67 18.04
N LEU A 271 0.19 -12.24 17.39
CA LEU A 271 1.41 -12.66 18.07
C LEU A 271 2.19 -11.46 18.62
N ASN A 272 2.24 -10.35 17.88
CA ASN A 272 2.84 -9.10 18.33
C ASN A 272 2.03 -8.50 19.49
N ARG A 273 0.69 -8.55 19.44
CA ARG A 273 -0.20 -8.19 20.57
C ARG A 273 -0.23 -9.21 21.71
N GLY A 274 0.54 -10.29 21.64
CA GLY A 274 0.71 -11.24 22.74
C GLY A 274 -0.39 -12.29 22.93
N LYS A 275 -1.35 -12.46 22.01
CA LYS A 275 -2.45 -13.49 22.03
C LYS A 275 -1.94 -14.90 22.34
N TYR A 276 -0.68 -15.20 22.00
CA TYR A 276 -0.05 -16.51 22.15
C TYR A 276 0.90 -16.64 23.36
N GLY A 277 0.97 -15.62 24.21
CA GLY A 277 1.84 -15.55 25.37
C GLY A 277 3.32 -15.37 25.02
N THR A 278 4.19 -15.65 26.00
CA THR A 278 5.65 -15.51 25.88
C THR A 278 6.35 -16.85 25.62
N GLY A 279 7.64 -16.78 25.27
CA GLY A 279 8.49 -17.95 25.06
C GLY A 279 8.34 -18.64 23.69
N PRO A 280 9.23 -19.59 23.34
CA PRO A 280 9.40 -20.09 21.98
C PRO A 280 8.17 -20.81 21.40
N LEU A 281 7.30 -21.37 22.25
CA LEU A 281 6.07 -22.04 21.82
C LEU A 281 5.01 -21.08 21.24
N ARG A 282 5.14 -19.75 21.45
CA ARG A 282 4.15 -18.78 20.95
C ARG A 282 4.01 -18.79 19.43
N PHE A 283 5.12 -18.92 18.70
CA PHE A 283 5.13 -19.04 17.24
C PHE A 283 4.44 -20.31 16.75
N VAL A 284 4.55 -21.43 17.49
CA VAL A 284 3.88 -22.69 17.15
C VAL A 284 2.36 -22.58 17.33
N ARG A 285 1.90 -21.78 18.30
CA ARG A 285 0.45 -21.49 18.51
C ARG A 285 -0.10 -20.47 17.50
N ALA A 286 0.73 -19.55 17.03
CA ALA A 286 0.39 -18.57 16.00
C ALA A 286 0.43 -19.14 14.58
N LEU A 287 1.11 -20.28 14.37
CA LEU A 287 1.19 -20.96 13.08
C LEU A 287 -0.21 -21.35 12.55
N ARG A 288 -0.39 -21.26 11.24
CA ARG A 288 -1.60 -21.65 10.50
C ARG A 288 -1.18 -22.51 9.33
N LEU A 289 -1.83 -23.66 9.15
CA LEU A 289 -1.47 -24.67 8.17
C LEU A 289 -2.63 -24.92 7.20
N GLY A 290 -2.36 -24.81 5.90
CA GLY A 290 -3.34 -24.99 4.83
C GLY A 290 -4.25 -23.78 4.61
N GLU A 291 -4.71 -23.64 3.36
CA GLU A 291 -5.48 -22.53 2.80
C GLU A 291 -6.58 -21.98 3.76
N LYS A 292 -7.46 -22.85 4.27
CA LYS A 292 -8.55 -22.44 5.19
C LYS A 292 -8.05 -21.75 6.47
N ALA A 293 -6.92 -22.22 7.03
CA ALA A 293 -6.36 -21.64 8.25
C ALA A 293 -5.62 -20.31 7.96
N ILE A 294 -5.09 -20.13 6.75
CA ILE A 294 -4.44 -18.89 6.31
C ILE A 294 -5.49 -17.80 6.06
N ARG A 295 -6.60 -18.13 5.38
CA ARG A 295 -7.72 -17.20 5.18
C ARG A 295 -8.31 -16.73 6.52
N GLN A 296 -8.58 -17.66 7.44
CA GLN A 296 -9.01 -17.30 8.80
C GLN A 296 -7.94 -16.47 9.55
N CYS A 297 -6.64 -16.69 9.29
CA CYS A 297 -5.57 -15.86 9.83
C CYS A 297 -5.72 -14.39 9.41
N PHE A 298 -6.04 -14.14 8.15
CA PHE A 298 -6.19 -12.78 7.64
C PHE A 298 -7.48 -12.13 8.19
N VAL A 299 -8.57 -12.90 8.28
CA VAL A 299 -9.81 -12.47 8.96
C VAL A 299 -9.52 -12.04 10.41
N ASP A 300 -8.84 -12.90 11.19
CA ASP A 300 -8.45 -12.65 12.59
C ASP A 300 -7.57 -11.38 12.74
N GLN A 301 -6.62 -11.17 11.83
CA GLN A 301 -5.69 -10.03 11.89
C GLN A 301 -6.36 -8.70 11.53
N LEU A 302 -7.16 -8.67 10.45
CA LEU A 302 -7.91 -7.46 10.09
C LEU A 302 -9.00 -7.13 11.14
N LYS A 303 -9.63 -8.14 11.76
CA LYS A 303 -10.56 -7.94 12.88
C LYS A 303 -9.88 -7.23 14.06
N THR A 304 -8.66 -7.66 14.38
CA THR A 304 -7.85 -7.09 15.48
C THR A 304 -7.51 -5.62 15.20
N ILE A 305 -7.06 -5.30 13.98
CA ILE A 305 -6.77 -3.91 13.55
C ILE A 305 -8.04 -3.04 13.64
N GLN A 306 -9.18 -3.56 13.21
CA GLN A 306 -10.47 -2.86 13.31
C GLN A 306 -10.89 -2.59 14.76
N ASP A 307 -10.74 -3.55 15.67
CA ASP A 307 -11.08 -3.38 17.09
C ASP A 307 -10.13 -2.41 17.81
N GLU A 308 -8.83 -2.43 17.48
CA GLU A 308 -7.86 -1.44 17.99
C GLU A 308 -8.21 -0.01 17.52
N GLY A 309 -8.69 0.13 16.28
CA GLY A 309 -9.26 1.37 15.76
C GLY A 309 -10.45 1.85 16.58
N LEU A 310 -11.46 1.00 16.76
CA LEU A 310 -12.65 1.31 17.57
C LEU A 310 -12.32 1.63 19.04
N GLN A 311 -11.28 1.01 19.60
CA GLN A 311 -10.85 1.22 20.99
C GLN A 311 -10.09 2.54 21.21
N ASN A 312 -9.23 2.94 20.26
CA ASN A 312 -8.30 4.06 20.47
C ASN A 312 -8.59 5.29 19.57
N ILE A 313 -8.97 5.09 18.31
CA ILE A 313 -9.46 6.17 17.43
C ILE A 313 -10.91 6.54 17.81
N GLY A 314 -11.72 5.53 18.15
CA GLY A 314 -13.13 5.68 18.52
C GLY A 314 -14.09 5.27 17.40
N SER A 315 -15.35 5.70 17.50
CA SER A 315 -16.45 5.29 16.60
C SER A 315 -16.43 6.00 15.23
N TYR A 316 -15.26 6.09 14.60
CA TYR A 316 -15.04 6.64 13.27
C TYR A 316 -14.99 5.54 12.20
N PRO A 317 -15.20 5.86 10.91
CA PRO A 317 -15.04 4.87 9.84
C PRO A 317 -13.61 4.34 9.75
N CYS A 318 -13.45 3.13 9.24
CA CYS A 318 -12.17 2.50 8.96
C CYS A 318 -12.08 2.15 7.46
N ILE A 319 -10.92 2.43 6.87
CA ILE A 319 -10.52 2.00 5.53
C ILE A 319 -9.12 1.40 5.62
N LEU A 320 -8.85 0.26 4.97
CA LEU A 320 -7.48 -0.20 4.81
C LEU A 320 -6.81 0.69 3.75
N GLY A 321 -5.97 1.64 4.21
CA GLY A 321 -5.34 2.66 3.37
C GLY A 321 -4.45 2.08 2.27
N GLU A 322 -3.82 0.94 2.57
CA GLU A 322 -3.26 0.01 1.58
C GLU A 322 -3.49 -1.44 2.03
N ILE A 323 -3.75 -2.29 1.05
CA ILE A 323 -3.69 -3.75 1.12
C ILE A 323 -3.37 -4.29 -0.28
N GLY A 324 -2.59 -5.36 -0.40
CA GLY A 324 -2.18 -5.87 -1.71
C GLY A 324 -1.30 -7.11 -1.65
N ILE A 325 -0.81 -7.55 -2.81
CA ILE A 325 0.12 -8.67 -2.96
C ILE A 325 1.20 -8.33 -3.99
N PRO A 326 2.39 -8.97 -3.93
CA PRO A 326 3.25 -9.08 -5.09
C PRO A 326 2.58 -9.93 -6.17
N TYR A 327 2.82 -9.59 -7.42
CA TYR A 327 2.42 -10.38 -8.59
C TYR A 327 3.57 -11.20 -9.17
N ASP A 328 4.83 -10.87 -8.84
CA ASP A 328 6.04 -11.64 -9.11
C ASP A 328 6.22 -12.89 -8.20
N LEU A 329 5.12 -13.52 -7.77
CA LEU A 329 5.19 -14.69 -6.89
C LEU A 329 5.77 -15.92 -7.61
N GLU A 330 6.57 -16.70 -6.89
CA GLU A 330 7.06 -18.01 -7.30
C GLU A 330 5.89 -18.93 -7.69
N VAL A 331 5.71 -19.13 -9.00
CA VAL A 331 4.64 -19.96 -9.60
C VAL A 331 4.81 -21.46 -9.29
N SER A 332 6.00 -21.89 -8.84
CA SER A 332 6.26 -23.27 -8.44
C SER A 332 5.91 -23.53 -6.97
N ASP A 333 5.08 -24.53 -6.69
CA ASP A 333 4.73 -24.95 -5.33
C ASP A 333 5.84 -25.83 -4.70
N SER A 334 7.07 -25.33 -4.73
CA SER A 334 8.30 -25.95 -4.22
C SER A 334 8.39 -26.00 -2.68
N SER A 335 7.23 -26.14 -2.01
CA SER A 335 7.14 -26.25 -0.56
C SER A 335 7.60 -27.64 -0.07
N ASN A 336 8.92 -27.86 -0.06
CA ASN A 336 9.57 -29.01 0.57
C ASN A 336 9.32 -29.01 2.09
N ALA A 337 8.14 -29.48 2.49
CA ALA A 337 7.73 -29.67 3.86
C ALA A 337 8.53 -30.84 4.47
N ASN A 338 9.66 -30.51 5.10
CA ASN A 338 10.49 -31.48 5.81
C ASN A 338 9.68 -32.19 6.92
N SER A 339 9.23 -33.40 6.61
CA SER A 339 8.92 -34.42 7.62
C SER A 339 9.86 -35.61 7.39
N LEU A 340 10.23 -36.29 8.46
CA LEU A 340 11.01 -37.54 8.39
C LEU A 340 10.20 -38.72 7.79
N LEU A 341 8.97 -38.48 7.34
CA LEU A 341 8.16 -39.42 6.58
C LEU A 341 8.46 -39.35 5.07
N TYR A 342 9.76 -39.24 4.75
CA TYR A 342 10.35 -40.01 3.67
C TYR A 342 10.24 -41.53 4.01
N PHE A 343 9.01 -42.03 4.13
CA PHE A 343 8.67 -43.46 4.13
C PHE A 343 7.76 -43.78 2.93
N TRP A 344 8.30 -43.89 1.72
CA TRP A 344 9.70 -43.63 1.35
C TRP A 344 9.75 -42.62 0.21
N ASN A 345 10.88 -41.95 0.03
CA ASN A 345 11.15 -41.29 -1.25
C ASN A 345 11.52 -42.39 -2.25
N TRP A 346 10.43 -42.98 -2.79
CA TRP A 346 10.18 -44.40 -3.05
C TRP A 346 8.65 -44.47 -3.32
N CYS A 347 7.83 -44.46 -2.25
CA CYS A 347 6.46 -43.89 -2.20
C CYS A 347 6.39 -42.36 -2.48
N LEU A 348 7.34 -41.84 -3.25
CA LEU A 348 7.49 -40.47 -3.71
C LEU A 348 8.39 -40.42 -4.96
N SER A 349 8.44 -41.51 -5.73
CA SER A 349 8.75 -41.45 -7.17
C SER A 349 7.85 -42.31 -8.05
N PHE A 350 7.29 -43.46 -7.64
CA PHE A 350 8.08 -44.69 -7.50
C PHE A 350 9.06 -44.82 -8.68
N PHE A 351 8.58 -44.72 -9.93
CA PHE A 351 9.29 -44.01 -10.99
C PHE A 351 8.27 -43.33 -11.92
N THR A 352 8.41 -42.01 -12.11
CA THR A 352 7.44 -41.11 -12.76
C THR A 352 6.09 -40.98 -12.01
N GLN A 353 5.42 -39.84 -12.03
CA GLN A 353 5.58 -38.67 -12.88
C GLN A 353 5.67 -37.41 -12.02
N ALA A 354 6.67 -36.55 -12.24
CA ALA A 354 6.66 -35.23 -11.64
C ALA A 354 5.46 -34.46 -12.20
N SER A 355 4.49 -34.15 -11.35
CA SER A 355 3.41 -33.22 -11.68
C SER A 355 4.02 -31.85 -11.89
N LYS A 356 4.39 -31.56 -13.15
CA LYS A 356 4.40 -30.20 -13.65
C LYS A 356 3.00 -29.64 -13.40
N VAL A 357 2.85 -28.91 -12.31
CA VAL A 357 2.05 -27.69 -12.36
C VAL A 357 2.71 -26.90 -13.47
N SER A 358 2.12 -26.93 -14.67
CA SER A 358 2.47 -26.00 -15.74
C SER A 358 2.41 -24.60 -15.15
N GLU A 359 3.34 -23.73 -15.50
CA GLU A 359 3.41 -22.36 -14.98
C GLU A 359 2.01 -21.75 -15.02
N THR A 360 1.39 -21.66 -13.84
CA THR A 360 0.02 -21.16 -13.73
C THR A 360 0.12 -19.68 -13.92
N SER A 361 -0.12 -19.26 -15.17
CA SER A 361 -0.27 -17.87 -15.55
C SER A 361 -1.10 -17.16 -14.48
N ILE A 362 -0.73 -15.92 -14.18
CA ILE A 362 -1.50 -14.99 -13.35
C ILE A 362 -2.99 -14.90 -13.77
N ASN A 363 -3.33 -15.34 -14.98
CA ASN A 363 -4.69 -15.41 -15.52
C ASN A 363 -5.47 -16.69 -15.12
N SER A 364 -4.85 -17.63 -14.41
CA SER A 364 -5.50 -18.83 -13.86
C SER A 364 -5.99 -18.58 -12.44
N ALA A 365 -7.24 -18.94 -12.15
CA ALA A 365 -7.84 -18.81 -10.81
C ALA A 365 -7.09 -19.56 -9.70
N ASN A 366 -6.36 -20.63 -10.06
CA ASN A 366 -5.59 -21.44 -9.11
C ASN A 366 -4.13 -20.95 -8.91
N SER A 367 -3.71 -19.89 -9.61
CA SER A 367 -2.37 -19.29 -9.45
C SER A 367 -2.12 -18.79 -8.01
N PRO A 368 -0.86 -18.78 -7.53
CA PRO A 368 -0.51 -18.20 -6.24
C PRO A 368 -1.04 -16.78 -6.03
N GLN A 369 -1.02 -15.96 -7.09
CA GLN A 369 -1.48 -14.58 -7.13
C GLN A 369 -3.00 -14.50 -6.87
N ASN A 370 -3.81 -15.27 -7.59
CA ASN A 370 -5.25 -15.26 -7.39
C ASN A 370 -5.66 -15.79 -6.02
N ARG A 371 -4.99 -16.85 -5.53
CA ARG A 371 -5.21 -17.42 -4.19
C ARG A 371 -4.87 -16.42 -3.07
N ALA A 372 -3.70 -15.78 -3.17
CA ALA A 372 -3.27 -14.77 -2.20
C ALA A 372 -4.22 -13.55 -2.18
N LEU A 373 -4.60 -13.02 -3.35
CA LEU A 373 -5.50 -11.87 -3.42
C LEU A 373 -6.94 -12.22 -3.02
N ASP A 374 -7.44 -13.41 -3.36
CA ASP A 374 -8.75 -13.88 -2.88
C ASP A 374 -8.75 -14.08 -1.35
N ALA A 375 -7.63 -14.50 -0.74
CA ALA A 375 -7.50 -14.53 0.71
C ALA A 375 -7.51 -13.13 1.35
N ASN A 376 -6.92 -12.11 0.70
CA ASN A 376 -6.98 -10.72 1.13
C ASN A 376 -8.43 -10.19 1.08
N PHE A 377 -9.10 -10.32 -0.07
CA PHE A 377 -10.49 -9.88 -0.21
C PHE A 377 -11.44 -10.63 0.72
N ASN A 378 -11.26 -11.94 0.92
CA ASN A 378 -12.09 -12.70 1.85
C ASN A 378 -11.93 -12.22 3.31
N ALA A 379 -10.76 -11.70 3.69
CA ALA A 379 -10.56 -11.08 4.99
C ALA A 379 -11.24 -9.71 5.13
N LEU A 380 -11.26 -8.91 4.05
CA LEU A 380 -11.99 -7.64 3.99
C LEU A 380 -13.51 -7.86 4.04
N GLU A 381 -14.04 -8.77 3.21
CA GLU A 381 -15.46 -9.16 3.14
C GLU A 381 -16.01 -9.60 4.49
N LYS A 382 -15.26 -10.45 5.21
CA LYS A 382 -15.69 -11.04 6.49
C LYS A 382 -15.65 -10.04 7.65
N ASN A 383 -14.87 -8.97 7.52
CA ASN A 383 -14.81 -7.87 8.49
C ASN A 383 -15.62 -6.63 8.05
N VAL A 384 -16.22 -6.66 6.85
CA VAL A 384 -16.97 -5.56 6.24
C VAL A 384 -16.13 -4.28 6.18
N LEU A 385 -14.88 -4.43 5.71
CA LEU A 385 -13.90 -3.34 5.63
C LEU A 385 -13.82 -2.74 4.23
N ASN A 386 -13.85 -1.40 4.16
CA ASN A 386 -13.44 -0.66 2.98
C ASN A 386 -11.90 -0.73 2.83
N TYR A 387 -11.39 -0.53 1.63
CA TYR A 387 -9.96 -0.60 1.34
C TYR A 387 -9.59 0.20 0.09
N THR A 388 -8.30 0.54 -0.02
CA THR A 388 -7.64 0.91 -1.27
C THR A 388 -6.66 -0.21 -1.63
N LEU A 389 -6.74 -0.72 -2.86
CA LEU A 389 -5.88 -1.81 -3.32
C LEU A 389 -4.54 -1.27 -3.84
N TRP A 390 -3.44 -1.75 -3.28
CA TRP A 390 -2.10 -1.45 -3.76
C TRP A 390 -1.65 -2.49 -4.80
N ASN A 391 -1.37 -2.11 -6.06
CA ASN A 391 -1.58 -0.80 -6.68
C ASN A 391 -2.13 -0.89 -8.12
N TYR A 392 -2.22 0.26 -8.79
CA TYR A 392 -2.36 0.38 -10.24
C TYR A 392 -1.25 1.29 -10.77
N MET A 393 -0.43 0.77 -11.67
CA MET A 393 0.61 1.51 -12.39
C MET A 393 0.54 1.16 -13.89
N SER A 394 0.29 2.16 -14.74
CA SER A 394 0.17 1.99 -16.20
C SER A 394 1.46 1.52 -16.86
N ASP A 395 2.60 1.86 -16.26
CA ASP A 395 3.92 1.64 -16.85
C ASP A 395 4.57 0.33 -16.32
N ASN A 396 3.79 -0.52 -15.65
CA ASN A 396 4.26 -1.80 -15.14
C ASN A 396 4.68 -2.75 -16.28
N THR A 397 5.85 -3.38 -16.10
CA THR A 397 6.46 -4.31 -17.08
C THR A 397 6.92 -5.61 -16.43
N ASP A 398 7.04 -6.67 -17.25
CA ASP A 398 7.59 -7.97 -16.85
C ASP A 398 9.01 -7.88 -16.26
N LYS A 399 9.80 -6.93 -16.76
CA LYS A 399 11.23 -6.79 -16.44
C LYS A 399 11.51 -5.93 -15.22
N TRP A 400 10.68 -4.91 -14.95
CA TRP A 400 10.95 -3.91 -13.93
C TRP A 400 9.83 -3.75 -12.89
N GLY A 401 8.74 -4.52 -13.00
CA GLY A 401 7.55 -4.33 -12.18
C GLY A 401 7.00 -2.92 -12.37
N ASP A 402 6.62 -2.28 -11.26
CA ASP A 402 6.00 -0.95 -11.18
C ASP A 402 6.97 0.21 -11.51
N ALA A 403 8.14 -0.08 -12.08
CA ALA A 403 9.29 0.82 -12.28
C ALA A 403 9.88 1.46 -10.99
N TRP A 404 9.30 1.15 -9.83
CA TRP A 404 9.72 1.60 -8.50
C TRP A 404 10.40 0.45 -7.74
N ASN A 405 11.61 0.67 -7.22
CA ASN A 405 12.41 -0.27 -6.40
C ASN A 405 12.66 -1.71 -6.92
N GLY A 406 12.12 -2.11 -8.07
CA GLY A 406 12.01 -3.53 -8.46
C GLY A 406 10.85 -4.25 -7.76
N GLU A 407 9.83 -3.51 -7.36
CA GLU A 407 8.57 -4.02 -6.80
C GLU A 407 7.56 -4.24 -7.93
N ASP A 408 6.71 -5.27 -7.80
CA ASP A 408 5.71 -5.64 -8.79
C ASP A 408 4.39 -5.91 -8.07
N LEU A 409 3.65 -4.82 -7.80
CA LEU A 409 2.46 -4.79 -6.95
C LEU A 409 1.22 -4.32 -7.74
N SER A 410 1.36 -3.98 -9.03
CA SER A 410 0.27 -3.49 -9.88
C SER A 410 -0.71 -4.58 -10.35
N ILE A 411 -2.02 -4.32 -10.25
CA ILE A 411 -3.07 -5.10 -10.93
C ILE A 411 -2.97 -5.06 -12.46
N PHE A 412 -2.17 -4.14 -12.99
CA PHE A 412 -1.97 -3.88 -14.40
C PHE A 412 -0.56 -4.24 -14.83
N GLN A 413 -0.41 -4.79 -16.04
CA GLN A 413 0.86 -4.89 -16.74
C GLN A 413 0.62 -4.70 -18.24
N ALA A 414 1.39 -3.82 -18.85
CA ALA A 414 1.31 -3.58 -20.28
C ALA A 414 1.72 -4.85 -21.06
N PRO A 415 1.06 -5.17 -22.19
CA PRO A 415 1.59 -6.14 -23.13
C PRO A 415 3.01 -5.75 -23.55
N ALA A 416 3.91 -6.73 -23.65
CA ALA A 416 5.25 -6.50 -24.19
C ALA A 416 5.12 -5.85 -25.58
N ALA A 417 5.68 -4.65 -25.75
CA ALA A 417 5.64 -3.92 -27.01
C ALA A 417 6.15 -4.83 -28.13
N SER A 418 5.28 -5.12 -29.10
CA SER A 418 5.60 -6.09 -30.13
C SER A 418 6.82 -5.62 -30.92
N SER A 419 7.82 -6.48 -31.09
CA SER A 419 9.05 -6.18 -31.84
C SER A 419 8.83 -6.17 -33.36
N ALA A 420 7.65 -5.72 -33.78
CA ALA A 420 7.37 -5.27 -35.14
C ALA A 420 7.91 -3.84 -35.29
N GLU A 421 8.92 -3.69 -36.14
CA GLU A 421 9.59 -2.41 -36.35
C GLU A 421 8.58 -1.35 -36.84
N ILE A 422 8.47 -0.22 -36.15
CA ILE A 422 7.79 0.98 -36.70
C ILE A 422 8.72 1.61 -37.75
N LYS A 423 8.84 0.94 -38.90
CA LYS A 423 9.57 1.40 -40.08
C LYS A 423 8.68 2.31 -40.91
N ASN A 424 8.78 3.59 -40.61
CA ASN A 424 8.26 4.73 -41.39
C ASN A 424 6.70 4.87 -41.33
N SER A 425 6.13 6.05 -41.54
CA SER A 425 6.70 7.24 -42.21
C SER A 425 6.42 8.58 -41.52
N GLU A 426 7.40 9.48 -41.68
CA GLU A 426 7.24 10.94 -41.75
C GLU A 426 6.59 11.68 -40.57
N CYS A 427 7.41 11.91 -39.54
CA CYS A 427 7.63 13.28 -39.07
C CYS A 427 9.14 13.49 -38.94
N ASN A 428 9.72 14.42 -39.71
CA ASN A 428 11.17 14.55 -39.81
C ASN A 428 11.81 15.18 -38.56
N ASN A 429 12.83 14.50 -38.02
CA ASN A 429 13.81 15.09 -37.11
C ASN A 429 14.97 15.71 -37.90
N ASP A 430 14.77 16.92 -38.43
CA ASP A 430 15.83 17.71 -39.09
C ASP A 430 16.25 18.90 -38.21
N LEU A 431 17.12 18.65 -37.23
CA LEU A 431 17.92 19.67 -36.54
C LEU A 431 19.16 19.03 -35.90
N GLU A 432 20.26 18.97 -36.65
CA GLU A 432 21.53 18.42 -36.15
C GLU A 432 22.13 19.29 -35.05
N ALA A 433 22.41 18.68 -33.89
CA ALA A 433 23.10 19.35 -32.79
C ALA A 433 24.61 19.41 -33.05
N VAL A 434 25.06 20.46 -33.75
CA VAL A 434 26.49 20.77 -33.92
C VAL A 434 27.08 21.16 -32.56
N VAL A 435 27.74 20.20 -31.90
CA VAL A 435 28.45 20.43 -30.64
C VAL A 435 29.66 21.33 -30.90
N THR A 436 29.59 22.56 -30.40
CA THR A 436 30.76 23.41 -30.17
C THR A 436 30.93 23.60 -28.67
N SER A 437 32.14 23.34 -28.17
CA SER A 437 32.48 23.49 -26.76
C SER A 437 32.81 24.94 -26.44
N ASP A 438 32.01 25.59 -25.60
CA ASP A 438 32.48 26.42 -24.47
C ASP A 438 31.34 27.01 -23.62
N SER A 439 31.68 27.36 -22.37
CA SER A 439 30.91 28.19 -21.41
C SER A 439 29.55 27.70 -20.83
N VAL A 440 29.65 27.14 -19.62
CA VAL A 440 28.73 27.22 -18.46
C VAL A 440 27.47 28.13 -18.55
N ALA A 441 26.28 27.55 -18.26
CA ALA A 441 25.40 27.92 -17.13
C ALA A 441 23.99 27.24 -17.20
N ALA A 442 23.32 27.15 -16.04
CA ALA A 442 21.88 26.87 -15.84
C ALA A 442 21.26 25.56 -16.40
N SER A 443 21.08 24.55 -15.53
CA SER A 443 20.27 23.36 -15.80
C SER A 443 18.95 23.37 -15.00
N SER A 444 17.85 23.77 -15.63
CA SER A 444 16.49 23.62 -15.08
C SER A 444 15.86 22.29 -15.52
N SER A 445 15.33 21.51 -14.58
CA SER A 445 14.66 20.23 -14.87
C SER A 445 13.35 20.42 -15.63
N SER A 446 13.26 19.88 -16.85
CA SER A 446 12.06 19.96 -17.70
C SER A 446 11.09 18.80 -17.47
N SER A 447 10.10 19.00 -16.60
CA SER A 447 8.88 18.20 -16.60
C SER A 447 8.02 18.54 -17.83
N SER A 448 7.73 17.57 -18.67
CA SER A 448 6.93 17.75 -19.90
C SER A 448 5.42 17.78 -19.59
N THR A 449 4.94 18.88 -19.02
CA THR A 449 3.50 19.10 -18.82
C THR A 449 2.81 19.36 -20.16
N ILE A 450 1.99 18.41 -20.65
CA ILE A 450 1.16 18.63 -21.84
C ILE A 450 -0.05 19.50 -21.47
N VAL A 451 0.08 20.81 -21.63
CA VAL A 451 -1.01 21.77 -21.41
C VAL A 451 -1.83 21.91 -22.70
N ALA A 452 -3.00 21.26 -22.75
CA ALA A 452 -3.95 21.43 -23.84
C ALA A 452 -4.69 22.78 -23.72
N THR A 453 -4.24 23.80 -24.47
CA THR A 453 -4.94 25.09 -24.58
C THR A 453 -5.94 25.10 -25.75
N PRO A 454 -7.14 25.67 -25.59
CA PRO A 454 -8.19 25.63 -26.62
C PRO A 454 -7.98 26.68 -27.71
N ASN A 455 -7.41 26.29 -28.85
CA ASN A 455 -7.36 27.16 -30.03
C ASN A 455 -8.71 27.22 -30.75
N THR A 456 -9.26 28.42 -30.86
CA THR A 456 -10.54 28.69 -31.53
C THR A 456 -10.42 28.69 -33.07
N SER A 457 -11.49 28.21 -33.71
CA SER A 457 -11.85 28.41 -35.13
C SER A 457 -10.85 27.97 -36.21
N THR A 458 -11.16 26.86 -36.87
CA THR A 458 -11.30 26.83 -38.34
C THR A 458 -12.29 25.73 -38.75
N THR A 459 -12.89 25.81 -39.94
CA THR A 459 -14.17 25.15 -40.24
C THR A 459 -14.02 23.92 -41.15
N THR A 460 -14.23 22.72 -40.61
CA THR A 460 -14.34 21.48 -41.39
C THR A 460 -15.51 20.62 -40.90
N LYS A 461 -16.09 19.81 -41.80
CA LYS A 461 -17.43 19.23 -41.64
C LYS A 461 -17.53 18.20 -40.51
N LYS A 462 -18.63 18.24 -39.74
CA LYS A 462 -19.04 17.13 -38.88
C LYS A 462 -19.35 15.89 -39.73
N THR A 463 -18.71 14.77 -39.42
CA THR A 463 -19.23 13.43 -39.70
C THR A 463 -19.98 12.96 -38.45
N LEU A 464 -21.12 12.26 -38.60
CA LEU A 464 -21.92 11.79 -37.46
C LEU A 464 -21.36 10.47 -36.91
N TRP A 465 -21.23 10.38 -35.59
CA TRP A 465 -20.70 9.20 -34.88
C TRP A 465 -21.71 8.03 -34.78
N ASN A 466 -22.95 8.24 -35.22
CA ASN A 466 -24.07 7.34 -34.93
C ASN A 466 -24.13 6.06 -35.80
N ALA A 467 -23.30 5.92 -36.84
CA ALA A 467 -23.40 4.78 -37.77
C ALA A 467 -22.77 3.47 -37.25
N ALA A 468 -21.94 3.52 -36.21
CA ALA A 468 -21.23 2.35 -35.69
C ALA A 468 -21.95 1.63 -34.52
N ALA A 469 -22.94 2.29 -33.90
CA ALA A 469 -23.71 1.69 -32.80
C ALA A 469 -24.73 0.66 -33.30
N ASP A 470 -25.41 0.96 -34.41
CA ASP A 470 -26.48 0.12 -34.95
C ASP A 470 -25.95 -1.24 -35.46
N ASP A 471 -24.78 -1.26 -36.10
CA ASP A 471 -24.08 -2.49 -36.57
C ASP A 471 -23.59 -3.38 -35.42
N TYR A 472 -23.34 -2.80 -34.24
CA TYR A 472 -22.92 -3.55 -33.05
C TYR A 472 -24.11 -4.21 -32.34
N MET A 473 -25.25 -3.53 -32.26
CA MET A 473 -26.48 -4.06 -31.65
C MET A 473 -27.02 -5.30 -32.38
N ASP A 474 -26.98 -5.31 -33.72
CA ASP A 474 -27.46 -6.44 -34.54
C ASP A 474 -26.55 -7.69 -34.44
N ARG A 475 -25.32 -7.51 -33.94
CA ARG A 475 -24.40 -8.61 -33.61
C ARG A 475 -24.67 -9.18 -32.22
N MET A 476 -25.06 -8.35 -31.24
CA MET A 476 -25.38 -8.81 -29.88
C MET A 476 -26.60 -9.74 -29.83
N THR A 477 -27.59 -9.57 -30.73
CA THR A 477 -28.78 -10.42 -30.81
C THR A 477 -28.54 -11.80 -31.45
N ASN A 478 -27.38 -12.03 -32.05
CA ASN A 478 -27.04 -13.25 -32.81
C ASN A 478 -25.80 -13.99 -32.27
N ALA A 479 -25.18 -13.51 -31.20
CA ALA A 479 -23.96 -14.05 -30.62
C ALA A 479 -24.26 -15.10 -29.53
N SER A 480 -23.60 -16.27 -29.57
CA SER A 480 -23.60 -17.20 -28.44
C SER A 480 -22.78 -16.65 -27.28
N THR A 481 -23.15 -17.01 -26.05
CA THR A 481 -22.58 -16.50 -24.79
C THR A 481 -21.05 -16.65 -24.73
N ASP A 482 -20.53 -17.79 -25.18
CA ASP A 482 -19.10 -18.11 -25.28
C ASP A 482 -18.31 -17.01 -26.02
N SER A 483 -18.92 -16.43 -27.06
CA SER A 483 -18.26 -15.45 -27.92
C SER A 483 -18.14 -14.08 -27.28
N LEU A 484 -19.09 -13.67 -26.44
CA LEU A 484 -19.03 -12.39 -25.72
C LEU A 484 -17.98 -12.43 -24.60
N GLN A 485 -17.98 -13.50 -23.81
CA GLN A 485 -17.00 -13.69 -22.72
C GLN A 485 -15.57 -13.80 -23.31
N GLY A 486 -15.41 -14.50 -24.44
CA GLY A 486 -14.15 -14.55 -25.19
C GLY A 486 -13.70 -13.20 -25.75
N LEU A 487 -14.61 -12.41 -26.33
CA LEU A 487 -14.29 -11.05 -26.84
C LEU A 487 -13.88 -10.08 -25.73
N LEU A 488 -14.55 -10.13 -24.58
CA LEU A 488 -14.19 -9.31 -23.41
C LEU A 488 -12.80 -9.70 -22.88
N GLN A 489 -12.51 -10.99 -22.73
CA GLN A 489 -11.17 -11.46 -22.33
C GLN A 489 -10.09 -11.06 -23.35
N GLN A 490 -10.36 -11.16 -24.66
CA GLN A 490 -9.41 -10.76 -25.70
C GLN A 490 -9.14 -9.25 -25.72
N ASN A 491 -10.17 -8.42 -25.56
CA ASN A 491 -10.02 -6.96 -25.50
C ASN A 491 -9.30 -6.52 -24.22
N GLN A 492 -9.58 -7.17 -23.08
CA GLN A 492 -8.82 -6.92 -21.84
C GLN A 492 -7.34 -7.29 -22.01
N GLN A 493 -7.03 -8.48 -22.56
CA GLN A 493 -5.65 -8.95 -22.79
C GLN A 493 -4.86 -8.11 -23.81
N GLN A 494 -5.52 -7.34 -24.68
CA GLN A 494 -4.86 -6.38 -25.57
C GLN A 494 -4.34 -5.12 -24.86
N VAL A 495 -4.79 -4.85 -23.63
CA VAL A 495 -4.43 -3.62 -22.88
C VAL A 495 -3.79 -3.93 -21.52
N ASN A 496 -4.27 -4.95 -20.82
CA ASN A 496 -3.68 -5.47 -19.57
C ASN A 496 -3.52 -6.99 -19.68
N ILE A 497 -2.29 -7.51 -19.63
CA ILE A 497 -2.08 -8.97 -19.71
C ILE A 497 -2.43 -9.71 -18.42
N ARG A 498 -2.70 -8.99 -17.31
CA ARG A 498 -3.12 -9.53 -16.01
C ARG A 498 -4.65 -9.57 -15.89
N ASN A 499 -5.24 -10.71 -16.21
CA ASN A 499 -6.62 -11.03 -15.84
C ASN A 499 -6.67 -11.73 -14.46
N VAL A 500 -6.53 -10.95 -13.39
CA VAL A 500 -6.63 -11.48 -12.03
C VAL A 500 -8.10 -11.77 -11.69
N VAL A 501 -8.54 -13.01 -11.96
CA VAL A 501 -9.88 -13.55 -11.70
C VAL A 501 -10.49 -13.03 -10.39
N SER A 502 -9.70 -13.03 -9.31
CA SER A 502 -10.14 -12.65 -7.97
C SER A 502 -10.46 -11.16 -7.76
N LEU A 503 -10.19 -10.28 -8.74
CA LEU A 503 -10.67 -8.88 -8.75
C LEU A 503 -12.16 -8.75 -9.12
N HIS A 504 -12.69 -9.68 -9.91
CA HIS A 504 -14.02 -9.56 -10.53
C HIS A 504 -15.15 -9.95 -9.56
N ARG A 505 -15.33 -9.16 -8.50
CA ARG A 505 -16.37 -9.34 -7.46
C ARG A 505 -17.50 -8.33 -7.59
N PRO A 506 -18.77 -8.72 -7.34
CA PRO A 506 -19.81 -7.77 -7.01
C PRO A 506 -19.48 -7.05 -5.70
N HIS A 507 -19.87 -5.78 -5.57
CA HIS A 507 -19.71 -5.02 -4.33
C HIS A 507 -20.86 -4.01 -4.12
N PRO A 508 -21.36 -3.85 -2.88
CA PRO A 508 -22.37 -2.84 -2.58
C PRO A 508 -21.73 -1.45 -2.64
N VAL A 509 -22.21 -0.61 -3.56
CA VAL A 509 -21.77 0.79 -3.73
C VAL A 509 -22.58 1.71 -2.81
N LEU A 510 -23.86 1.39 -2.60
CA LEU A 510 -24.77 2.07 -1.68
C LEU A 510 -25.57 1.04 -0.89
N THR A 511 -25.84 1.30 0.39
CA THR A 511 -26.63 0.41 1.26
C THR A 511 -27.75 1.17 1.96
N ALA A 512 -28.98 0.69 1.83
CA ALA A 512 -30.15 1.18 2.56
C ALA A 512 -30.18 0.66 4.01
N GLY A 513 -29.12 0.90 4.77
CA GLY A 513 -28.96 0.42 6.14
C GLY A 513 -27.51 0.12 6.52
N THR A 514 -27.30 -0.83 7.43
CA THR A 514 -25.97 -1.23 7.90
C THR A 514 -25.58 -2.58 7.28
N PRO A 515 -24.50 -2.66 6.46
CA PRO A 515 -23.96 -3.94 5.99
C PRO A 515 -23.52 -4.83 7.17
N THR A 516 -23.83 -6.12 7.15
CA THR A 516 -23.52 -7.05 8.25
C THR A 516 -22.73 -8.29 7.81
N SER A 517 -22.75 -8.67 6.53
CA SER A 517 -21.91 -9.74 6.00
C SER A 517 -21.74 -9.66 4.49
N ILE A 518 -20.53 -9.92 4.00
CA ILE A 518 -20.24 -10.23 2.61
C ILE A 518 -19.60 -11.63 2.55
N ASN A 519 -19.97 -12.41 1.53
CA ASN A 519 -19.37 -13.70 1.25
C ASN A 519 -19.25 -13.93 -0.26
N PHE A 520 -18.02 -13.90 -0.77
CA PHE A 520 -17.72 -14.27 -2.15
C PHE A 520 -17.11 -15.67 -2.26
N ILE A 521 -17.48 -16.38 -3.32
CA ILE A 521 -16.80 -17.57 -3.82
C ILE A 521 -16.27 -17.22 -5.21
N SER A 522 -14.95 -17.11 -5.33
CA SER A 522 -14.28 -16.87 -6.62
C SER A 522 -14.51 -18.06 -7.56
N PRO A 523 -14.85 -17.83 -8.84
CA PRO A 523 -15.07 -18.90 -9.79
C PRO A 523 -13.78 -19.65 -10.12
N THR A 524 -13.94 -20.87 -10.59
CA THR A 524 -12.90 -21.71 -11.19
C THR A 524 -13.45 -22.40 -12.45
N GLU A 525 -12.66 -23.28 -13.06
CA GLU A 525 -13.10 -24.18 -14.14
C GLU A 525 -14.24 -25.14 -13.73
N SER A 526 -14.47 -25.34 -12.41
CA SER A 526 -15.43 -26.32 -11.88
C SER A 526 -16.33 -25.79 -10.76
N ILE A 527 -16.19 -24.50 -10.40
CA ILE A 527 -16.98 -23.83 -9.37
C ILE A 527 -17.49 -22.52 -9.95
N SER A 528 -18.81 -22.34 -9.95
CA SER A 528 -19.45 -21.10 -10.38
C SER A 528 -19.28 -19.98 -9.35
N ALA A 529 -19.21 -18.73 -9.79
CA ALA A 529 -19.13 -17.58 -8.91
C ALA A 529 -20.38 -17.46 -8.03
N VAL A 530 -20.21 -17.18 -6.75
CA VAL A 530 -21.32 -16.92 -5.82
C VAL A 530 -21.02 -15.69 -4.99
N PHE A 531 -22.00 -14.80 -4.87
CA PHE A 531 -21.96 -13.63 -4.01
C PHE A 531 -23.18 -13.62 -3.09
N GLU A 532 -22.95 -13.54 -1.78
CA GLU A 532 -23.98 -13.44 -0.76
C GLU A 532 -23.74 -12.16 0.06
N TYR A 533 -24.80 -11.38 0.25
CA TYR A 533 -24.78 -10.10 0.94
C TYR A 533 -25.90 -10.04 1.98
N THR A 534 -25.55 -9.55 3.18
CA THR A 534 -26.50 -9.36 4.29
C THR A 534 -26.37 -7.94 4.85
N MET A 535 -27.51 -7.32 5.16
CA MET A 535 -27.59 -6.02 5.82
C MET A 535 -28.71 -6.00 6.86
N SER A 536 -28.56 -5.18 7.90
CA SER A 536 -29.71 -4.65 8.64
C SER A 536 -30.27 -3.48 7.86
N TYR A 537 -31.36 -3.71 7.15
CA TYR A 537 -32.09 -2.67 6.41
C TYR A 537 -32.67 -1.63 7.37
N LYS A 538 -32.65 -0.36 6.95
CA LYS A 538 -33.25 0.76 7.67
C LYS A 538 -34.29 1.45 6.80
N SER A 539 -35.55 1.47 7.23
CA SER A 539 -36.62 2.09 6.44
C SER A 539 -36.55 3.63 6.42
N ALA A 540 -35.72 4.22 7.29
CA ALA A 540 -35.35 5.63 7.25
C ALA A 540 -34.27 6.00 6.21
N CYS A 541 -33.72 5.03 5.46
CA CYS A 541 -32.75 5.30 4.40
C CYS A 541 -33.43 5.78 3.11
N ASN A 542 -32.95 6.88 2.55
CA ASN A 542 -33.44 7.42 1.28
C ASN A 542 -32.86 6.62 0.11
N GLY A 543 -33.67 5.76 -0.49
CA GLY A 543 -33.33 5.02 -1.72
C GLY A 543 -32.94 3.54 -1.49
N PRO A 544 -32.67 2.81 -2.58
CA PRO A 544 -32.36 1.38 -2.55
C PRO A 544 -30.90 1.10 -2.17
N THR A 545 -30.60 -0.18 -1.94
CA THR A 545 -29.23 -0.69 -2.00
C THR A 545 -28.81 -0.84 -3.46
N GLU A 546 -27.62 -0.33 -3.82
CA GLU A 546 -27.05 -0.43 -5.17
C GLU A 546 -25.77 -1.28 -5.13
N ILE A 547 -25.67 -2.26 -6.02
CA ILE A 547 -24.58 -3.23 -6.07
C ILE A 547 -23.97 -3.23 -7.49
N TYR A 548 -22.68 -2.95 -7.60
CA TYR A 548 -21.90 -3.16 -8.82
C TYR A 548 -21.75 -4.65 -9.06
N VAL A 549 -21.93 -5.12 -10.30
CA VAL A 549 -21.84 -6.53 -10.67
C VAL A 549 -21.01 -6.72 -11.96
N PRO A 550 -19.84 -7.40 -11.92
CA PRO A 550 -18.98 -7.58 -13.09
C PRO A 550 -19.52 -8.66 -14.03
N SER A 551 -19.69 -8.32 -15.31
CA SER A 551 -20.37 -9.14 -16.31
C SER A 551 -19.65 -10.45 -16.66
N CYS A 552 -18.34 -10.56 -16.41
CA CYS A 552 -17.52 -11.69 -16.85
C CYS A 552 -17.78 -13.01 -16.09
N TYR A 553 -18.33 -12.94 -14.87
CA TYR A 553 -18.72 -14.10 -14.06
C TYR A 553 -20.15 -14.00 -13.49
N PHE A 554 -20.75 -12.81 -13.57
CA PHE A 554 -22.17 -12.58 -13.34
C PHE A 554 -22.77 -11.93 -14.60
N PRO A 555 -22.90 -12.66 -15.73
CA PRO A 555 -23.61 -12.19 -16.92
C PRO A 555 -25.08 -11.85 -16.60
N LEU A 556 -25.75 -11.11 -17.49
CA LEU A 556 -27.08 -10.56 -17.18
C LEU A 556 -28.12 -11.64 -16.75
N PRO A 557 -28.95 -11.35 -15.74
CA PRO A 557 -30.06 -12.21 -15.35
C PRO A 557 -31.19 -12.16 -16.39
N PRO A 558 -32.09 -13.18 -16.45
CA PRO A 558 -32.21 -14.30 -15.53
C PRO A 558 -31.52 -15.59 -15.98
N GLU A 559 -31.00 -15.66 -17.22
CA GLU A 559 -30.63 -16.94 -17.85
C GLU A 559 -29.32 -17.54 -17.34
N GLN A 560 -28.37 -16.70 -16.95
CA GLN A 560 -27.02 -17.12 -16.55
C GLN A 560 -26.62 -16.66 -15.14
N THR A 561 -27.16 -15.54 -14.64
CA THR A 561 -27.08 -15.19 -13.22
C THR A 561 -28.46 -15.34 -12.56
N LYS A 562 -28.54 -16.22 -11.57
CA LYS A 562 -29.73 -16.41 -10.73
C LYS A 562 -29.63 -15.55 -9.47
N ILE A 563 -30.66 -14.73 -9.23
CA ILE A 563 -30.67 -13.76 -8.11
C ILE A 563 -31.84 -14.06 -7.20
N THR A 564 -31.56 -14.19 -5.90
CA THR A 564 -32.56 -14.51 -4.86
C THR A 564 -32.43 -13.49 -3.73
N VAL A 565 -33.55 -12.90 -3.31
CA VAL A 565 -33.64 -12.04 -2.12
C VAL A 565 -34.62 -12.66 -1.13
N ASN A 566 -34.39 -12.50 0.18
CA ASN A 566 -35.37 -12.94 1.19
C ASN A 566 -36.51 -11.93 1.41
N VAL A 567 -36.32 -10.67 1.01
CA VAL A 567 -37.30 -9.58 1.11
C VAL A 567 -37.04 -8.50 0.06
N GLY A 568 -38.09 -7.76 -0.31
CA GLY A 568 -38.05 -6.72 -1.32
C GLY A 568 -38.02 -7.27 -2.75
N THR A 569 -37.71 -6.38 -3.70
CA THR A 569 -37.59 -6.67 -5.13
C THR A 569 -36.24 -6.16 -5.65
N TRP A 570 -35.74 -6.75 -6.75
CA TRP A 570 -34.50 -6.30 -7.39
C TRP A 570 -34.72 -6.07 -8.88
N LYS A 571 -33.86 -5.24 -9.48
CA LYS A 571 -33.79 -5.01 -10.93
C LYS A 571 -32.37 -4.67 -11.37
N VAL A 572 -32.08 -4.89 -12.66
CA VAL A 572 -30.95 -4.22 -13.32
C VAL A 572 -31.32 -2.74 -13.50
N GLN A 573 -30.41 -1.85 -13.13
CA GLN A 573 -30.57 -0.39 -13.22
C GLN A 573 -29.86 0.20 -14.44
N ALA A 574 -28.63 -0.26 -14.69
CA ALA A 574 -27.78 0.17 -15.79
C ALA A 574 -26.88 -1.01 -16.23
N THR A 575 -26.48 -1.01 -17.49
CA THR A 575 -25.58 -2.01 -18.09
C THR A 575 -24.49 -1.30 -18.88
N HIS A 576 -23.26 -1.77 -18.75
CA HIS A 576 -22.07 -1.32 -19.45
C HIS A 576 -21.27 -2.54 -19.92
N ASP A 577 -20.31 -2.34 -20.82
CA ASP A 577 -19.57 -3.41 -21.52
C ASP A 577 -18.97 -4.49 -20.58
N ASN A 578 -18.48 -4.07 -19.40
CA ASN A 578 -17.79 -4.94 -18.45
C ASN A 578 -18.58 -5.18 -17.14
N TYR A 579 -19.66 -4.45 -16.87
CA TYR A 579 -20.41 -4.53 -15.62
C TYR A 579 -21.84 -3.99 -15.72
N TRP A 580 -22.70 -4.36 -14.80
CA TRP A 580 -24.04 -3.81 -14.63
C TRP A 580 -24.31 -3.48 -13.17
N THR A 581 -25.32 -2.64 -12.90
CA THR A 581 -25.70 -2.25 -11.54
C THR A 581 -27.04 -2.90 -11.16
N LEU A 582 -27.05 -3.60 -10.02
CA LEU A 582 -28.27 -4.09 -9.40
C LEU A 582 -28.82 -3.07 -8.41
N VAL A 583 -30.11 -2.77 -8.52
CA VAL A 583 -30.90 -2.06 -7.50
C VAL A 583 -31.72 -3.08 -6.72
N TRP A 584 -31.59 -3.07 -5.40
CA TRP A 584 -32.41 -3.86 -4.46
C TRP A 584 -33.25 -2.91 -3.60
N SER A 585 -34.56 -2.92 -3.84
CA SER A 585 -35.56 -2.11 -3.14
C SER A 585 -36.31 -2.95 -2.12
N ILE A 586 -36.44 -2.44 -0.91
CA ILE A 586 -37.36 -2.97 0.10
C ILE A 586 -38.45 -1.92 0.26
N GLU A 587 -39.72 -2.33 0.13
CA GLU A 587 -40.88 -1.44 0.21
C GLU A 587 -41.24 -1.12 1.66
N GLU A 588 -42.08 -0.11 1.86
CA GLU A 588 -42.34 0.53 3.17
C GLU A 588 -42.72 -0.47 4.29
N GLY A 589 -42.04 -0.35 5.44
CA GLY A 589 -42.24 -1.21 6.60
C GLY A 589 -41.27 -0.90 7.75
N ASP A 590 -41.22 -1.78 8.74
CA ASP A 590 -40.26 -1.71 9.85
C ASP A 590 -38.82 -2.02 9.40
N ASP A 591 -37.84 -1.63 10.21
CA ASP A 591 -36.43 -2.06 10.09
C ASP A 591 -36.33 -3.59 10.00
N ILE A 592 -35.58 -4.11 9.01
CA ILE A 592 -35.37 -5.56 8.85
C ILE A 592 -33.96 -5.92 9.36
N PRO A 593 -33.81 -6.67 10.46
CA PRO A 593 -32.50 -6.97 11.04
C PRO A 593 -31.58 -7.80 10.13
N GLU A 594 -32.15 -8.60 9.24
CA GLU A 594 -31.41 -9.53 8.38
C GLU A 594 -32.04 -9.62 6.97
N ALA A 595 -31.88 -8.56 6.18
CA ALA A 595 -32.15 -8.60 4.74
C ALA A 595 -30.97 -9.32 4.04
N LYS A 596 -31.27 -10.27 3.14
CA LYS A 596 -30.30 -11.11 2.42
C LYS A 596 -30.54 -11.11 0.91
N LEU A 597 -29.45 -10.98 0.16
CA LEU A 597 -29.37 -11.13 -1.29
C LEU A 597 -28.30 -12.15 -1.65
N LYS A 598 -28.61 -13.04 -2.61
CA LYS A 598 -27.67 -14.01 -3.20
C LYS A 598 -27.69 -13.90 -4.72
N MET A 599 -26.51 -13.88 -5.32
CA MET A 599 -26.28 -14.05 -6.75
C MET A 599 -25.48 -15.33 -6.99
N GLU A 600 -25.97 -16.17 -7.90
CA GLU A 600 -25.34 -17.40 -8.37
C GLU A 600 -25.05 -17.19 -9.86
N GLY A 601 -23.76 -17.02 -10.21
CA GLY A 601 -23.28 -16.74 -11.56
C GLY A 601 -22.71 -17.97 -12.26
N VAL A 602 -21.70 -17.78 -13.11
CA VAL A 602 -21.10 -18.83 -13.96
C VAL A 602 -19.70 -19.23 -13.51
N SER A 603 -19.20 -20.35 -14.03
CA SER A 603 -17.80 -20.81 -13.94
C SER A 603 -16.90 -20.04 -14.93
N ILE A 604 -15.62 -20.39 -14.98
CA ILE A 604 -14.66 -19.86 -15.99
C ILE A 604 -14.82 -20.57 -17.36
N ILE A 605 -15.44 -21.75 -17.34
CA ILE A 605 -15.91 -22.54 -18.50
C ILE A 605 -17.44 -22.51 -18.48
#